data_AF-A0A959WJB1-F1
#
_entry.id   AF-A0A959WJB1-F1
#
_cell.length_a   1.000
_cell.length_b   1.000
_cell.length_c   1.000
_cell.angle_alpha   90.00
_cell.angle_beta   90.00
_cell.angle_gamma   90.00
#
_symmetry.space_group_name_H-M   'P 1'
#
loop_
_entity.id
_entity.type
_entity.pdbx_description
1 polymer ?
#
loop_
_entity_poly.entity_id
_entity_poly.type
_entity_poly.pdbx_seq_one_letter_code
_entity_poly.pdbx_strand_id
1 'polypeptide(L)'
;MSPVPSFEGIPLGEATPSGGMDWASQMSPELAAQHWETPEQIDVARVYTEDDLRGLDFLHTMPGVPPYLRGPYPTMYVNQPWTVRQYAGFSTAEESN
;
A
#
# COMPACT_ATOMS: atom_id res chain seq x y z
N MET A 1 15.93 2.71 -43.62
CA MET A 1 15.65 1.75 -42.53
C MET A 1 16.16 2.38 -41.25
N SER A 2 15.28 2.66 -40.28
CA SER A 2 15.72 3.16 -38.97
C SER A 2 16.38 2.01 -38.21
N PRO A 3 17.55 2.19 -37.57
CA PRO A 3 18.22 1.12 -36.83
C PRO A 3 17.42 0.73 -35.58
N VAL A 4 17.47 -0.55 -35.21
CA VAL A 4 16.92 -1.04 -33.94
C VAL A 4 17.79 -0.48 -32.80
N PRO A 5 17.21 0.20 -31.80
CA PRO A 5 17.98 0.72 -30.67
C PRO A 5 18.47 -0.43 -29.78
N SER A 6 19.69 -0.29 -29.23
CA SER A 6 20.28 -1.20 -28.24
C SER A 6 20.48 -0.47 -26.91
N PHE A 7 20.16 -1.15 -25.80
CA PHE A 7 20.24 -0.62 -24.43
C PHE A 7 21.33 -1.30 -23.58
N GLU A 8 22.15 -2.17 -24.16
CA GLU A 8 23.11 -3.03 -23.44
C GLU A 8 24.12 -2.26 -22.57
N GLY A 9 24.44 -1.01 -22.93
CA GLY A 9 25.36 -0.14 -22.19
C GLY A 9 24.70 1.11 -21.57
N ILE A 10 23.38 1.22 -21.60
CA ILE A 10 22.68 2.40 -21.07
C ILE A 10 22.34 2.15 -19.60
N PRO A 11 22.92 2.91 -18.65
CA PRO A 11 22.51 2.80 -17.25
C PRO A 11 21.05 3.22 -17.11
N LEU A 12 20.31 2.57 -16.21
CA LEU A 12 18.90 2.87 -15.96
C LEU A 12 18.66 4.36 -15.62
N GLY A 13 19.67 5.04 -15.04
CA GLY A 13 19.60 6.42 -14.59
C GLY A 13 18.80 6.59 -13.31
N GLU A 14 18.70 7.82 -12.81
CA GLU A 14 17.67 8.16 -11.84
C GLU A 14 16.39 8.47 -12.63
N ALA A 15 15.27 7.90 -12.21
CA ALA A 15 13.99 8.35 -12.69
C ALA A 15 13.83 9.80 -12.24
N THR A 16 13.86 10.76 -13.15
CA THR A 16 13.41 12.11 -12.86
C THR A 16 11.96 11.95 -12.39
N PRO A 17 11.62 12.30 -11.14
CA PRO A 17 10.23 12.36 -10.75
C PRO A 17 9.55 13.21 -11.80
N SER A 18 8.52 12.68 -12.46
CA SER A 18 7.73 13.47 -13.40
C SER A 18 7.31 14.71 -12.64
N GLY A 19 7.94 15.86 -12.92
CA GLY A 19 8.11 16.94 -11.93
C GLY A 19 6.77 17.45 -11.43
N GLY A 20 6.29 16.92 -10.30
CA GLY A 20 4.93 17.14 -9.85
C GLY A 20 3.88 16.83 -10.93
N MET A 21 4.01 15.74 -11.69
CA MET A 21 2.90 15.28 -12.53
C MET A 21 1.77 14.90 -11.60
N ASP A 22 0.93 15.88 -11.33
CA ASP A 22 -0.29 15.75 -10.59
C ASP A 22 -1.20 14.86 -11.42
N TRP A 23 -1.17 13.56 -11.12
CA TRP A 23 -2.05 12.62 -11.81
C TRP A 23 -3.51 13.05 -11.66
N ALA A 24 -3.85 13.83 -10.61
CA ALA A 24 -5.20 14.34 -10.41
C ALA A 24 -5.54 15.36 -11.50
N SER A 25 -4.59 16.20 -11.89
CA SER A 25 -4.72 17.12 -13.03
C SER A 25 -4.88 16.43 -14.40
N GLN A 26 -4.49 15.16 -14.51
CA GLN A 26 -4.64 14.36 -15.73
C GLN A 26 -5.95 13.57 -15.79
N MET A 27 -6.69 13.50 -14.68
CA MET A 27 -7.99 12.84 -14.65
C MET A 27 -9.03 13.70 -15.34
N SER A 28 -9.97 13.07 -16.04
CA SER A 28 -11.14 13.79 -16.51
C SER A 28 -11.93 14.32 -15.31
N PRO A 29 -12.57 15.50 -15.40
CA PRO A 29 -13.37 16.04 -14.31
C PRO A 29 -14.45 15.07 -13.82
N GLU A 30 -15.02 14.29 -14.74
CA GLU A 30 -16.02 13.26 -14.43
C GLU A 30 -15.43 12.14 -13.56
N LEU A 31 -14.22 11.68 -13.85
CA LEU A 31 -13.59 10.61 -13.07
C LEU A 31 -13.04 11.13 -11.74
N ALA A 32 -12.54 12.38 -11.71
CA ALA A 32 -12.10 13.03 -10.49
C ALA A 32 -13.26 13.28 -9.51
N ALA A 33 -14.48 13.53 -10.01
CA ALA A 33 -15.67 13.73 -9.18
C ALA A 33 -16.30 12.43 -8.66
N GLN A 34 -15.83 11.25 -9.10
CA GLN A 34 -16.39 9.97 -8.67
C GLN A 34 -15.67 9.42 -7.45
N HIS A 35 -16.40 9.32 -6.33
CA HIS A 35 -15.95 8.61 -5.14
C HIS A 35 -16.71 7.29 -4.98
N TRP A 36 -16.07 6.33 -4.31
CA TRP A 36 -16.75 5.14 -3.81
C TRP A 36 -17.05 5.32 -2.32
N GLU A 37 -18.33 5.45 -1.98
CA GLU A 37 -18.79 5.43 -0.59
C GLU A 37 -18.74 3.98 -0.07
N THR A 38 -17.87 3.77 0.91
CA THR A 38 -17.72 2.47 1.58
C THR A 38 -18.80 2.27 2.65
N PRO A 39 -19.09 1.03 3.09
CA PRO A 39 -19.99 0.78 4.21
C PRO A 39 -19.60 1.53 5.51
N GLU A 40 -18.33 1.86 5.66
CA GLU A 40 -17.78 2.67 6.76
C GLU A 40 -18.09 4.18 6.64
N GLN A 41 -18.85 4.61 5.63
CA GLN A 41 -19.17 6.03 5.34
C GLN A 41 -17.92 6.86 5.02
N ILE A 42 -16.95 6.24 4.34
CA ILE A 42 -15.72 6.90 3.86
C ILE A 42 -15.78 6.98 2.34
N ASP A 43 -15.65 8.21 1.82
CA ASP A 43 -15.54 8.49 0.40
C ASP A 43 -14.13 8.21 -0.12
N VAL A 44 -13.96 7.08 -0.79
CA VAL A 44 -12.66 6.67 -1.35
C VAL A 44 -12.42 7.36 -2.69
N ALA A 45 -11.35 8.16 -2.77
CA ALA A 45 -10.90 8.82 -3.99
C ALA A 45 -10.32 7.80 -4.98
N ARG A 46 -10.30 8.13 -6.27
CA ARG A 46 -9.79 7.22 -7.32
C ARG A 46 -8.28 7.03 -7.28
N VAL A 47 -7.55 8.05 -6.84
CA VAL A 47 -6.11 7.98 -6.67
C VAL A 47 -5.74 8.91 -5.50
N TYR A 48 -4.59 8.64 -4.88
CA TYR A 48 -4.04 9.39 -3.74
C TYR A 48 -2.62 9.88 -4.08
N THR A 49 -2.23 11.01 -3.50
CA THR A 49 -0.99 11.78 -3.72
C THR A 49 -0.18 11.91 -2.44
N GLU A 50 1.04 12.44 -2.57
CA GLU A 50 1.80 12.99 -1.44
C GLU A 50 1.01 14.07 -0.68
N ASP A 51 0.16 14.82 -1.38
CA ASP A 51 -0.68 15.86 -0.81
C ASP A 51 -1.72 15.31 0.18
N ASP A 52 -2.16 14.06 0.01
CA ASP A 52 -3.06 13.35 0.94
C ASP A 52 -2.36 12.85 2.21
N LEU A 53 -1.02 12.86 2.24
CA LEU A 53 -0.23 12.54 3.43
C LEU A 53 -0.08 13.76 4.37
N ARG A 54 -0.46 14.96 3.92
CA ARG A 54 -0.28 16.20 4.67
C ARG A 54 -1.09 16.16 5.97
N GLY A 55 -0.44 16.56 7.07
CA GLY A 55 -1.07 16.63 8.39
C GLY A 55 -1.10 15.30 9.15
N LEU A 56 -0.63 14.19 8.56
CA LEU A 56 -0.47 12.94 9.29
C LEU A 56 0.77 13.01 10.20
N ASP A 57 0.56 12.88 11.51
CA ASP A 57 1.61 13.00 12.54
C ASP A 57 2.36 11.68 12.82
N PHE A 58 1.96 10.59 12.17
CA PHE A 58 2.44 9.24 12.47
C PHE A 58 3.23 8.55 11.33
N LEU A 59 3.61 9.30 10.29
CA LEU A 59 4.31 8.74 9.12
C LEU A 59 5.68 8.14 9.46
N HIS A 60 6.36 8.67 10.47
CA HIS A 60 7.75 8.30 10.81
C HIS A 60 7.88 7.42 12.06
N THR A 61 6.83 6.66 12.39
CA THR A 61 6.86 5.68 13.49
C THR A 61 7.70 4.44 13.15
N MET A 62 8.05 3.65 14.17
CA MET A 62 8.79 2.39 14.03
C MET A 62 7.97 1.21 14.58
N PRO A 63 8.06 0.01 13.97
CA PRO A 63 7.45 -1.18 14.53
C PRO A 63 8.05 -1.50 15.90
N GLY A 64 7.24 -2.01 16.83
CA GLY A 64 7.68 -2.31 18.20
C GLY A 64 7.86 -1.10 19.12
N VAL A 65 7.51 0.12 18.67
CA VAL A 65 7.55 1.35 19.46
C VAL A 65 6.15 1.96 19.50
N PRO A 66 5.64 2.44 20.65
CA PRO A 66 4.37 3.16 20.72
C PRO A 66 4.31 4.30 19.68
N PRO A 67 3.18 4.50 18.98
CA PRO A 67 1.86 3.89 19.17
C PRO A 67 1.65 2.56 18.41
N TYR A 68 2.71 1.90 17.95
CA TYR A 68 2.68 0.59 17.29
C TYR A 68 1.93 0.52 15.96
N LEU A 69 1.76 1.65 15.26
CA LEU A 69 1.05 1.71 13.98
C LEU A 69 1.67 0.82 12.89
N ARG A 70 2.99 0.62 12.91
CA ARG A 70 3.71 -0.27 12.00
C ARG A 70 3.83 -1.72 12.50
N GLY A 71 3.18 -2.03 13.62
CA GLY A 71 3.13 -3.35 14.23
C GLY A 71 3.73 -3.40 15.64
N PRO A 72 3.30 -4.38 16.45
CA PRO A 72 3.68 -4.48 17.86
C PRO A 72 5.11 -5.02 18.10
N TYR A 73 5.75 -5.63 17.11
CA TYR A 73 7.07 -6.26 17.27
C TYR A 73 8.11 -5.61 16.35
N PRO A 74 9.35 -5.34 16.81
CA PRO A 74 10.36 -4.61 16.03
C PRO A 74 10.72 -5.20 14.66
N THR A 75 10.66 -6.53 14.53
CA THR A 75 11.02 -7.24 13.29
C THR A 75 9.83 -7.77 12.52
N MET A 76 8.60 -7.65 13.07
CA MET A 76 7.38 -8.26 12.55
C MET A 76 7.64 -9.66 11.95
N TYR A 77 7.32 -9.87 10.67
CA TYR A 77 7.36 -11.16 10.00
C TYR A 77 8.70 -11.50 9.34
N VAL A 78 9.76 -10.70 9.53
CA VAL A 78 11.08 -10.97 8.92
C VAL A 78 11.65 -12.32 9.37
N ASN A 79 11.52 -12.64 10.66
CA ASN A 79 12.04 -13.90 11.24
C ASN A 79 10.94 -14.86 11.75
N GLN A 80 9.76 -14.32 12.08
CA GLN A 80 8.65 -15.11 12.63
C GLN A 80 7.34 -14.69 11.95
N PRO A 81 6.79 -15.49 11.01
CA PRO A 81 5.54 -15.17 10.35
C PRO A 81 4.36 -15.22 11.34
N TRP A 82 3.20 -14.71 10.91
CA TRP A 82 1.98 -14.88 11.69
C TRP A 82 1.65 -16.37 11.84
N THR A 83 1.12 -16.75 13.00
CA THR A 83 0.71 -18.14 13.22
C THR A 83 -0.50 -18.45 12.34
N VAL A 84 -0.40 -19.46 11.48
CA VAL A 84 -1.59 -20.03 10.83
C VAL A 84 -2.39 -20.77 11.90
N ARG A 85 -3.57 -20.24 12.23
CA ARG A 85 -4.47 -20.80 13.23
C ARG A 85 -5.80 -21.13 12.58
N GLN A 86 -5.93 -22.36 12.12
CA GLN A 86 -7.19 -22.86 11.58
C GLN A 86 -8.17 -23.08 12.73
N TYR A 87 -9.35 -22.49 12.63
CA TYR A 87 -10.47 -22.92 13.44
C TYR A 87 -10.96 -24.25 12.86
N ALA A 88 -10.67 -25.33 13.59
CA ALA A 88 -11.06 -26.68 13.25
C ALA A 88 -11.75 -27.33 14.45
N GLY A 89 -12.72 -28.20 14.16
CA GLY A 89 -13.51 -28.90 15.13
C GLY A 89 -14.62 -29.65 14.41
N PHE A 90 -14.88 -30.88 14.85
CA PHE A 90 -15.98 -31.70 14.39
C PHE A 90 -17.06 -31.76 15.48
N SER A 91 -18.21 -32.38 15.15
CA SER A 91 -19.41 -32.35 15.99
C SER A 91 -19.21 -32.91 17.39
N THR A 92 -18.27 -33.85 17.59
CA THR A 92 -17.96 -34.43 18.90
C THR A 92 -16.53 -34.13 19.34
N ALA A 93 -16.32 -34.18 20.66
CA ALA A 93 -14.98 -34.04 21.25
C ALA A 93 -14.05 -35.17 20.81
N GLU A 94 -14.56 -36.40 20.62
CA GLU A 94 -13.78 -37.54 20.13
C GLU A 94 -13.33 -37.35 18.69
N GLU A 95 -14.16 -36.74 17.83
CA GLU A 95 -13.77 -36.47 16.44
C GLU A 95 -12.82 -35.26 16.32
N SER A 96 -12.72 -34.43 17.35
CA SER A 96 -11.98 -33.16 17.31
C SER A 96 -10.58 -33.21 17.93
N ASN A 97 -10.29 -34.15 18.85
CA ASN A 97 -9.02 -34.25 19.59
C ASN A 97 -8.08 -35.31 19.02
#